data_AF-A0A7W0UQC6-F1
#
_entry.id   AF-A0A7W0UQC6-F1
#
_cell.length_a   1.000
_cell.length_b   1.000
_cell.length_c   1.000
_cell.angle_alpha   90.00
_cell.angle_beta   90.00
_cell.angle_gamma   90.00
#
_symmetry.space_group_name_H-M   'P 1'
#
loop_
_entity.id
_entity.type
_entity.pdbx_description
1 polymer ?
#
loop_
_entity_poly.entity_id
_entity_poly.type
_entity_poly.pdbx_seq_one_letter_code
_entity_poly.pdbx_strand_id
1 'polypeptide(L)'
;MDQVAIVTRLQRDAGGNTAEVLDRVVENIRGVMELQRLVKVLTAQGRIARYILTTIPVALLLFFLAVNAPWLSPLWDTTVGNIAMGMWVVMLIGGWFAIKKIVEIEV
;
A
#
# COMPACT_ATOMS: atom_id res chain seq x y z
N MET A 1 46.54 -37.88 -22.23
CA MET A 1 45.15 -37.79 -22.72
C MET A 1 44.16 -37.57 -21.57
N ASP A 2 44.32 -38.23 -20.42
CA ASP A 2 43.38 -38.12 -19.28
C ASP A 2 43.30 -36.73 -18.62
N GLN A 3 44.40 -35.96 -18.60
CA GLN A 3 44.40 -34.60 -18.03
C GLN A 3 43.52 -33.62 -18.84
N VAL A 4 43.45 -33.79 -20.16
CA VAL A 4 42.60 -32.95 -21.04
C VAL A 4 41.11 -33.23 -20.77
N ALA A 5 40.76 -34.49 -20.47
CA ALA A 5 39.38 -34.89 -20.16
C ALA A 5 38.87 -34.35 -18.79
N ILE A 6 39.77 -34.06 -17.85
CA ILE A 6 39.42 -33.45 -16.55
C ILE A 6 39.21 -31.94 -16.71
N VAL A 7 40.07 -31.26 -17.47
CA VAL A 7 39.94 -29.81 -17.72
C VAL A 7 38.67 -29.48 -18.51
N THR A 8 38.33 -30.28 -19.53
CA THR A 8 37.10 -30.10 -20.31
C THR A 8 35.84 -30.36 -19.47
N ARG A 9 35.88 -31.32 -18.52
CA ARG A 9 34.78 -31.56 -17.58
C ARG A 9 34.64 -30.42 -16.58
N LEU A 10 35.73 -29.94 -15.99
CA LEU A 10 35.71 -28.81 -15.05
C LEU A 10 35.24 -27.51 -15.71
N GLN A 11 35.63 -27.23 -16.96
CA GLN A 11 35.11 -26.07 -17.70
C GLN A 11 33.61 -26.20 -18.01
N ARG A 12 33.13 -27.42 -18.26
CA ARG A 12 31.71 -27.69 -18.52
C ARG A 12 30.87 -27.69 -17.23
N ASP A 13 31.43 -28.14 -16.12
CA ASP A 13 30.81 -28.06 -14.79
C ASP A 13 30.82 -26.62 -14.28
N ALA A 14 31.91 -25.87 -14.41
CA ALA A 14 31.97 -24.46 -14.02
C ALA A 14 31.12 -23.58 -14.94
N GLY A 15 31.15 -23.81 -16.26
CA GLY A 15 30.33 -23.10 -17.24
C GLY A 15 28.84 -23.45 -17.14
N GLY A 16 28.51 -24.72 -16.92
CA GLY A 16 27.15 -25.20 -16.70
C GLY A 16 26.58 -24.75 -15.37
N ASN A 17 27.36 -24.80 -14.29
CA ASN A 17 26.94 -24.33 -12.97
C ASN A 17 26.80 -22.81 -12.92
N THR A 18 27.63 -22.06 -13.65
CA THR A 18 27.47 -20.59 -13.75
C THR A 18 26.25 -20.23 -14.58
N ALA A 19 25.97 -20.95 -15.67
CA ALA A 19 24.74 -20.78 -16.44
C ALA A 19 23.50 -21.10 -15.57
N GLU A 20 23.53 -22.18 -14.81
CA GLU A 20 22.44 -22.55 -13.90
C GLU A 20 22.23 -21.52 -12.77
N VAL A 21 23.31 -21.01 -12.18
CA VAL A 21 23.24 -19.93 -11.18
C VAL A 21 22.72 -18.64 -11.81
N LEU A 22 23.13 -18.31 -13.04
CA LEU A 22 22.64 -17.15 -13.77
C LEU A 22 21.13 -17.28 -14.07
N ASP A 23 20.67 -18.45 -14.49
CA ASP A 23 19.25 -18.73 -14.73
C ASP A 23 18.42 -18.56 -13.45
N ARG A 24 18.90 -19.07 -12.31
CA ARG A 24 18.28 -18.85 -11.00
C ARG A 24 18.24 -17.37 -10.61
N VAL A 25 19.29 -16.62 -10.90
CA VAL A 25 19.32 -15.16 -10.67
C VAL A 25 18.31 -14.45 -11.57
N VAL A 26 18.20 -14.84 -12.84
CA VAL A 26 17.22 -14.27 -13.78
C VAL A 26 15.79 -14.56 -13.33
N GLU A 27 15.50 -15.78 -12.86
CA GLU A 27 14.21 -16.15 -12.27
C GLU A 27 13.90 -15.32 -11.02
N ASN A 28 14.87 -15.17 -10.12
CA ASN A 28 14.69 -14.35 -8.92
C ASN A 28 14.43 -12.87 -9.26
N ILE A 29 15.18 -12.30 -10.22
CA ILE A 29 14.98 -10.92 -10.68
C ILE A 29 13.57 -10.74 -11.24
N ARG A 30 13.07 -11.71 -12.02
CA ARG A 30 11.67 -11.69 -12.51
C ARG A 30 10.67 -11.70 -11.36
N GLY A 31 10.88 -12.55 -10.36
CA GLY A 31 10.04 -12.60 -9.16
C GLY A 31 10.02 -11.27 -8.38
N VAL A 32 11.17 -10.63 -8.22
CA VAL A 32 11.26 -9.30 -7.57
C VAL A 32 10.53 -8.23 -8.38
N MET A 33 10.66 -8.22 -9.70
CA MET A 33 9.93 -7.28 -10.56
C MET A 33 8.41 -7.46 -10.47
N GLU A 34 7.93 -8.69 -10.38
CA GLU A 34 6.50 -8.97 -10.18
C GLU A 34 6.01 -8.49 -8.81
N LEU A 35 6.78 -8.77 -7.75
CA LEU A 35 6.46 -8.26 -6.40
C LEU A 35 6.41 -6.74 -6.36
N GLN A 36 7.37 -6.05 -6.98
CA GLN A 36 7.36 -4.58 -7.05
C GLN A 36 6.11 -4.04 -7.77
N ARG A 37 5.68 -4.70 -8.85
CA ARG A 37 4.44 -4.35 -9.56
C ARG A 37 3.22 -4.56 -8.66
N LEU A 38 3.14 -5.70 -7.96
CA LEU A 38 2.03 -6.00 -7.05
C LEU A 38 1.97 -5.01 -5.89
N VAL A 39 3.11 -4.72 -5.25
CA VAL A 39 3.20 -3.70 -4.19
C VAL A 39 2.69 -2.38 -4.74
N LYS A 40 3.19 -1.89 -5.88
CA LYS A 40 2.73 -0.61 -6.47
C LYS A 40 1.21 -0.55 -6.68
N VAL A 41 0.60 -1.64 -7.14
CA VAL A 41 -0.86 -1.72 -7.32
C VAL A 41 -1.59 -1.68 -5.97
N LEU A 42 -1.15 -2.49 -5.00
CA LEU A 42 -1.72 -2.53 -3.65
C LEU A 42 -1.59 -1.17 -2.94
N THR A 43 -0.45 -0.50 -3.09
CA THR A 43 -0.21 0.83 -2.55
C THR A 43 -1.12 1.88 -3.19
N ALA A 44 -1.32 1.81 -4.51
CA ALA A 44 -2.24 2.68 -5.22
C ALA A 44 -3.69 2.50 -4.73
N GLN A 45 -4.12 1.24 -4.56
CA GLN A 45 -5.44 0.92 -4.00
C GLN A 45 -5.60 1.46 -2.58
N GLY A 46 -4.60 1.27 -1.71
CA GLY A 46 -4.61 1.80 -0.34
C GLY A 46 -4.68 3.33 -0.29
N ARG A 47 -4.02 4.02 -1.24
CA ARG A 47 -4.07 5.48 -1.36
C ARG A 47 -5.46 5.98 -1.75
N ILE A 48 -6.10 5.32 -2.71
CA ILE A 48 -7.47 5.63 -3.13
C ILE A 48 -8.47 5.36 -2.00
N ALA A 49 -8.34 4.21 -1.32
CA ALA A 49 -9.21 3.84 -0.20
C ALA A 49 -9.16 4.87 0.94
N ARG A 50 -7.99 5.45 1.22
CA ARG A 50 -7.85 6.55 2.18
C ARG A 50 -8.73 7.74 1.83
N TYR A 51 -8.65 8.22 0.59
CA TYR A 51 -9.43 9.37 0.14
C TYR A 51 -10.92 9.10 0.21
N ILE A 52 -11.36 7.92 -0.25
CA ILE A 52 -12.77 7.52 -0.19
C ILE A 52 -13.25 7.53 1.27
N LEU A 53 -12.53 6.87 2.17
CA LEU A 53 -12.93 6.74 3.57
C LEU A 53 -13.03 8.10 4.27
N THR A 54 -12.13 9.04 4.00
CA THR A 54 -12.21 10.39 4.58
C THR A 54 -13.27 11.26 3.94
N THR A 55 -13.56 11.05 2.65
CA THR A 55 -14.50 11.89 1.91
C THR A 55 -15.94 11.56 2.26
N ILE A 56 -16.30 10.28 2.44
CA ILE A 56 -17.67 9.87 2.76
C ILE A 56 -18.28 10.62 3.95
N PRO A 57 -17.67 10.62 5.17
CA PRO A 57 -18.28 11.26 6.32
C PRO A 57 -18.37 12.78 6.17
N VAL A 58 -17.40 13.42 5.50
CA VAL A 58 -17.44 14.85 5.18
C VAL A 58 -18.55 15.16 4.17
N ALA A 59 -18.68 14.35 3.13
CA ALA A 59 -19.71 14.49 2.11
C ALA A 59 -21.12 14.28 2.69
N LEU A 60 -21.29 13.29 3.59
CA LEU A 60 -22.55 13.07 4.30
C LEU A 60 -22.92 14.27 5.16
N LEU A 61 -21.96 14.84 5.91
CA LEU A 61 -22.20 16.04 6.71
C LEU A 61 -22.67 17.22 5.83
N LEU A 62 -21.99 17.47 4.71
CA LEU A 62 -22.38 18.51 3.75
C LEU A 62 -23.75 18.22 3.11
N PHE A 63 -24.02 16.97 2.79
CA PHE A 63 -25.29 16.55 2.21
C PHE A 63 -26.46 16.79 3.18
N PHE A 64 -26.30 16.37 4.45
CA PHE A 64 -27.31 16.62 5.48
C PHE A 64 -27.50 18.12 5.74
N LEU A 65 -26.42 18.92 5.70
CA LEU A 65 -26.51 20.37 5.79
C LEU A 65 -27.32 20.98 4.65
N ALA A 66 -27.14 20.49 3.42
CA ALA A 66 -27.84 21.00 2.23
C ALA A 66 -29.31 20.57 2.15
N VAL A 67 -29.63 19.34 2.57
CA VAL A 67 -31.00 18.78 2.47
C VAL A 67 -31.86 19.12 3.68
N ASN A 68 -31.30 19.03 4.91
CA ASN A 68 -32.05 19.26 6.14
C ASN A 68 -31.13 19.73 7.28
N ALA A 69 -30.73 21.01 7.24
CA ALA A 69 -29.91 21.65 8.27
C ALA A 69 -30.49 21.55 9.70
N PRO A 70 -31.81 21.68 9.95
CA PRO A 70 -32.38 21.53 11.29
C PRO A 70 -32.07 20.18 11.95
N TRP A 71 -31.89 19.12 11.17
CA TRP A 71 -31.55 17.79 11.69
C TRP A 71 -30.15 17.75 12.32
N LEU A 72 -29.22 18.57 11.83
CA LEU A 72 -27.86 18.71 12.36
C LEU A 72 -27.74 19.79 13.45
N SER A 73 -28.78 20.59 13.69
CA SER A 73 -28.75 21.68 14.69
C SER A 73 -28.23 21.26 16.08
N PRO A 74 -28.56 20.06 16.63
CA PRO A 74 -28.04 19.66 17.93
C PRO A 74 -26.52 19.48 17.97
N LEU A 75 -25.87 19.28 16.82
CA LEU A 75 -24.41 19.15 16.73
C LEU A 75 -23.68 20.46 17.03
N TRP A 76 -24.28 21.62 16.75
CA TRP A 76 -23.68 22.93 17.02
C TRP A 76 -24.29 23.61 18.25
N ASP A 77 -25.59 23.39 18.52
CA ASP A 77 -26.32 24.08 19.57
C ASP A 77 -26.15 23.44 20.95
N THR A 78 -25.73 22.17 21.04
CA THR A 78 -25.54 21.48 22.31
C THR A 78 -24.07 21.29 22.65
N THR A 79 -23.73 21.39 23.94
CA THR A 79 -22.36 21.13 24.44
C THR A 79 -21.89 19.72 24.08
N VAL A 80 -22.79 18.74 24.14
CA VAL A 80 -22.51 17.35 23.76
C VAL A 80 -22.23 17.22 22.26
N GLY A 81 -22.99 17.92 21.42
CA GLY A 81 -22.79 17.98 19.97
C GLY A 81 -21.41 18.52 19.60
N ASN A 82 -20.99 19.62 20.23
CA ASN A 82 -19.68 20.23 19.99
C ASN A 82 -18.53 19.32 20.40
N ILE A 83 -18.65 18.60 21.53
CA ILE A 83 -17.65 17.61 21.96
C ILE A 83 -17.61 16.43 20.97
N ALA A 84 -18.77 15.92 20.55
CA ALA A 84 -18.87 14.82 19.59
C ALA A 84 -18.26 15.20 18.23
N MET A 85 -18.46 16.44 17.78
CA MET A 85 -17.84 16.96 16.56
C MET A 85 -16.33 17.07 16.69
N GLY A 86 -15.83 17.55 17.83
CA GLY A 86 -14.40 17.58 18.14
C GLY A 86 -13.78 16.17 18.08
N MET A 87 -14.42 15.19 18.72
CA MET A 87 -13.97 13.79 18.66
C MET A 87 -14.00 13.23 17.23
N TRP A 88 -15.06 13.52 16.48
CA TRP A 88 -15.18 13.09 15.08
C TRP A 88 -14.04 13.63 14.20
N VAL A 89 -13.70 14.91 14.33
CA VAL A 89 -12.56 15.51 13.61
C VAL A 89 -11.24 14.84 13.99
N VAL A 90 -11.01 14.63 15.29
CA VAL A 90 -9.78 13.97 15.78
C VAL A 90 -9.67 12.54 15.24
N MET A 91 -10.77 11.78 15.25
CA MET A 91 -10.80 10.43 14.71
C MET A 91 -10.57 10.40 13.20
N LEU A 92 -11.12 11.36 12.45
CA LEU A 92 -10.88 11.47 11.01
C LEU A 92 -9.42 11.75 10.69
N ILE A 93 -8.80 12.72 11.36
CA ILE A 93 -7.39 13.07 11.16
C ILE A 93 -6.50 11.90 11.59
N GLY A 94 -6.79 11.28 12.73
CA GLY A 94 -6.07 10.13 13.24
C GLY A 94 -6.15 8.93 12.29
N GLY A 95 -7.34 8.61 11.79
CA GLY A 95 -7.56 7.56 10.81
C GLY A 95 -6.85 7.83 9.49
N TRP A 96 -6.89 9.07 9.00
CA TRP A 96 -6.16 9.48 7.80
C TRP A 96 -4.65 9.30 7.96
N PHE A 97 -4.09 9.69 9.12
CA PHE A 97 -2.67 9.53 9.41
C PHE A 97 -2.27 8.05 9.56
N ALA A 98 -3.11 7.23 10.20
CA ALA A 98 -2.87 5.79 10.33
C ALA A 98 -2.80 5.12 8.95
N ILE A 99 -3.75 5.42 8.05
CA ILE A 99 -3.73 4.87 6.68
C ILE A 99 -2.58 5.46 5.87
N LYS A 100 -2.16 6.71 6.16
CA LYS A 100 -0.92 7.26 5.59
C LYS A 100 0.27 6.39 5.90
N LYS A 101 0.48 6.08 7.17
CA LYS A 101 1.60 5.27 7.62
C LYS A 101 1.56 3.83 7.11
N ILE A 102 0.37 3.24 6.96
CA ILE A 102 0.22 1.86 6.45
C ILE A 102 0.52 1.77 4.95
N VAL A 103 0.10 2.77 4.18
CA VAL A 103 0.22 2.75 2.71
C VAL A 103 1.55 3.33 2.24
N GLU A 104 2.25 4.12 3.05
CA GLU A 104 3.62 4.56 2.75
C GLU A 104 4.58 3.39 3.03
N ILE A 105 4.50 2.36 2.18
CA ILE A 105 5.56 1.36 2.07
C ILE A 105 6.69 2.04 1.31
N GLU A 106 7.66 2.54 2.06
CA GLU A 106 8.95 2.98 1.56
C GLU A 106 9.65 1.74 0.99
N VAL A 107 9.90 1.74 -0.32
CA VAL A 107 10.66 0.68 -1.02
C VAL A 107 12.14 1.02 -0.93
#